data_AF-A0A7K2JV46-F1
#
_entry.id   AF-A0A7K2JV46-F1
#
_cell.length_a   1.000
_cell.length_b   1.000
_cell.length_c   1.000
_cell.angle_alpha   90.00
_cell.angle_beta   90.00
_cell.angle_gamma   90.00
#
_symmetry.space_group_name_H-M   'P 1'
#
loop_
_entity.id
_entity.type
_entity.pdbx_description
1 polymer ?
#
loop_
_entity_poly.entity_id
_entity_poly.type
_entity_poly.pdbx_seq_one_letter_code
_entity_poly.pdbx_strand_id
1 'polypeptide(L)'
;MLASDAQVPAMRGWFAANEVLAFLLEIAAFVALGWWGFGAGHEGAARVLLGVGTPAAAIALWVLFAAPRARWRPGLALVLVVKAVVLGGGALAVH
;
A
#
# COMPACT_ATOMS: atom_id res chain seq x y z
N MET A 1 12.17 -32.08 20.00
CA MET A 1 13.18 -31.03 19.69
C MET A 1 13.53 -30.93 18.20
N LEU A 2 13.30 -31.94 17.35
CA LEU A 2 13.63 -31.92 15.90
C LEU A 2 12.56 -31.30 14.96
N ALA A 3 11.37 -30.95 15.46
CA ALA A 3 10.31 -30.34 14.66
C ALA A 3 10.42 -28.81 14.56
N SER A 4 11.14 -28.16 15.48
CA SER A 4 11.22 -26.70 15.56
C SER A 4 12.10 -26.11 14.45
N ASP A 5 13.22 -26.75 14.12
CA ASP A 5 14.24 -26.20 13.22
C ASP A 5 13.83 -26.19 11.75
N ALA A 6 12.97 -27.13 11.33
CA ALA A 6 12.41 -27.15 9.98
C ALA A 6 11.25 -26.15 9.78
N GLN A 7 10.60 -25.73 10.88
CA GLN A 7 9.47 -24.79 10.82
C GLN A 7 9.95 -23.34 10.69
N VAL A 8 11.10 -22.96 11.26
CA VAL A 8 11.61 -21.58 11.20
C VAL A 8 11.94 -21.12 9.76
N PRO A 9 12.59 -21.91 8.89
CA PRO A 9 12.83 -21.56 7.49
C PRO A 9 11.53 -21.41 6.68
N ALA A 10 10.60 -22.36 6.83
CA ALA A 10 9.32 -22.33 6.13
C ALA A 10 8.48 -21.11 6.53
N MET A 11 8.45 -20.77 7.83
CA MET A 11 7.74 -19.62 8.36
C MET A 11 8.35 -18.29 7.89
N ARG A 12 9.69 -18.21 7.80
CA ARG A 12 10.38 -17.06 7.21
C ARG A 12 10.07 -16.89 5.71
N GLY A 13 10.01 -17.99 4.96
CA GLY A 13 9.65 -17.98 3.54
C GLY A 13 8.21 -17.51 3.30
N TRP A 14 7.26 -18.02 4.10
CA TRP A 14 5.86 -17.59 4.04
C TRP A 14 5.68 -16.10 4.37
N PHE A 15 6.36 -15.62 5.41
CA PHE A 15 6.34 -14.21 5.79
C PHE A 15 6.89 -13.32 4.67
N ALA A 16 8.01 -13.69 4.06
CA ALA A 16 8.60 -12.96 2.93
C ALA A 16 7.66 -12.93 1.71
N ALA A 17 7.02 -14.04 1.37
CA ALA A 17 6.05 -14.10 0.28
C ALA A 17 4.85 -13.19 0.54
N ASN A 18 4.34 -13.16 1.78
CA ASN A 18 3.26 -12.25 2.16
C ASN A 18 3.64 -10.78 2.05
N GLU A 19 4.86 -10.41 2.49
CA GLU A 19 5.35 -9.03 2.33
C GLU A 19 5.51 -8.63 0.86
N VAL A 20 6.03 -9.52 0.02
CA VAL A 20 6.14 -9.27 -1.43
C VAL A 20 4.75 -9.09 -2.05
N LEU A 21 3.80 -9.96 -1.71
CA LEU A 21 2.42 -9.84 -2.20
C LEU A 21 1.78 -8.53 -1.74
N ALA A 22 1.93 -8.19 -0.46
CA ALA A 22 1.42 -6.95 0.11
C ALA A 22 2.04 -5.73 -0.59
N PHE A 23 3.34 -5.76 -0.91
CA PHE A 23 4.03 -4.70 -1.64
C PHE A 23 3.50 -4.53 -3.07
N LEU A 24 3.26 -5.63 -3.80
CA LEU A 24 2.68 -5.57 -5.14
C LEU A 24 1.26 -4.98 -5.12
N LEU A 25 0.47 -5.37 -4.13
CA LEU A 25 -0.88 -4.83 -3.91
C LEU A 25 -0.86 -3.32 -3.58
N GLU A 26 0.15 -2.85 -2.85
CA GLU A 26 0.34 -1.42 -2.58
C GLU A 26 0.66 -0.62 -3.86
N ILE A 27 1.55 -1.14 -4.71
CA ILE A 27 1.84 -0.52 -6.01
C ILE A 27 0.59 -0.46 -6.88
N ALA A 28 -0.16 -1.56 -6.96
CA ALA A 28 -1.41 -1.63 -7.72
C ALA A 28 -2.42 -0.59 -7.24
N ALA A 29 -2.53 -0.38 -5.92
CA ALA A 29 -3.40 0.63 -5.34
C ALA A 29 -3.00 2.07 -5.75
N PHE A 30 -1.70 2.39 -5.78
CA PHE A 30 -1.25 3.71 -6.25
C PHE A 30 -1.56 3.95 -7.73
N VAL A 31 -1.39 2.93 -8.57
CA VAL A 31 -1.73 3.00 -10.00
C VAL A 31 -3.24 3.20 -10.18
N ALA A 32 -4.06 2.46 -9.43
CA ALA A 32 -5.51 2.60 -9.43
C ALA A 32 -5.98 4.01 -9.02
N LEU A 33 -5.42 4.56 -7.93
CA LEU A 33 -5.73 5.92 -7.46
C LEU A 33 -5.34 6.99 -8.48
N GLY A 34 -4.18 6.84 -9.13
CA GLY A 34 -3.77 7.74 -10.20
C GLY A 34 -4.70 7.65 -11.41
N TRP A 35 -5.04 6.43 -11.83
CA TRP A 35 -5.97 6.19 -12.94
C TRP A 35 -7.33 6.84 -12.71
N TRP A 36 -7.92 6.66 -11.53
CA TRP A 36 -9.17 7.32 -11.16
C TRP A 36 -9.04 8.84 -11.09
N GLY A 37 -7.97 9.35 -10.47
CA GLY A 37 -7.75 10.80 -10.35
C GLY A 37 -7.65 11.50 -11.71
N PHE A 38 -7.06 10.83 -12.73
CA PHE A 38 -7.05 11.32 -14.10
C PHE A 38 -8.35 11.04 -14.88
N GLY A 39 -9.15 10.09 -14.43
CA GLY A 39 -10.42 9.66 -15.06
C GLY A 39 -11.68 10.31 -14.49
N ALA A 40 -11.59 11.05 -13.37
CA ALA A 40 -12.72 11.61 -12.62
C ALA A 40 -13.55 12.70 -13.35
N GLY A 41 -13.40 12.89 -14.68
CA GLY A 41 -14.20 13.83 -15.47
C GLY A 41 -13.88 15.31 -15.27
N HIS A 42 -12.76 15.63 -14.61
CA HIS A 42 -12.30 17.00 -14.38
C HIS A 42 -11.38 17.45 -15.54
N GLU A 43 -11.35 18.75 -15.84
CA GLU A 43 -10.49 19.34 -16.87
C GLU A 43 -9.35 20.19 -16.30
N GLY A 44 -8.30 20.40 -17.10
CA GLY A 44 -7.19 21.30 -16.78
C GLY A 44 -6.45 20.97 -15.48
N ALA A 45 -6.22 22.00 -14.65
CA ALA A 45 -5.42 21.88 -13.43
C ALA A 45 -6.04 20.95 -12.37
N ALA A 46 -7.38 20.87 -12.30
CA ALA A 46 -8.07 20.00 -11.35
C ALA A 46 -7.82 18.51 -11.64
N ARG A 47 -7.74 18.14 -12.93
CA ARG A 47 -7.40 16.78 -13.37
C ARG A 47 -5.98 16.38 -12.96
N VAL A 48 -5.04 17.31 -13.09
CA VAL A 48 -3.64 17.06 -12.70
C VAL A 48 -3.51 17.00 -11.18
N LEU A 49 -4.21 17.88 -10.45
CA LEU A 49 -4.24 17.88 -8.99
C LEU A 49 -4.82 16.57 -8.43
N LEU A 50 -5.90 16.05 -9.01
CA LEU A 50 -6.47 14.76 -8.59
C LEU A 50 -5.64 13.58 -9.09
N GLY A 51 -5.24 13.56 -10.36
CA GLY A 51 -4.44 12.47 -10.94
C GLY A 51 -3.08 12.28 -10.28
N VAL A 52 -2.44 13.36 -9.83
CA VAL A 52 -1.12 13.32 -9.18
C VAL A 52 -1.23 13.45 -7.66
N GLY A 53 -2.11 14.30 -7.15
CA GLY A 53 -2.24 14.56 -5.71
C GLY A 53 -2.76 13.36 -4.93
N THR A 54 -3.69 12.59 -5.52
CA THR A 54 -4.23 11.38 -4.86
C THR A 54 -3.17 10.29 -4.67
N PRO A 55 -2.42 9.85 -5.71
CA PRO A 55 -1.31 8.91 -5.51
C PRO A 55 -0.16 9.52 -4.69
N ALA A 56 0.13 10.81 -4.81
CA ALA A 56 1.17 11.45 -3.99
C ALA A 56 0.83 11.45 -2.49
N ALA A 57 -0.42 11.73 -2.12
CA ALA A 57 -0.88 11.65 -0.72
C ALA A 57 -0.83 10.21 -0.19
N ALA A 58 -1.21 9.23 -1.02
CA ALA A 58 -1.13 7.81 -0.67
C ALA A 58 0.32 7.35 -0.46
N ILE A 59 1.25 7.77 -1.33
CA ILE A 59 2.69 7.52 -1.17
C ILE A 59 3.22 8.18 0.10
N ALA A 60 2.81 9.42 0.40
CA ALA A 60 3.26 10.12 1.61
C ALA A 60 2.83 9.38 2.89
N LEU A 61 1.58 8.94 2.97
CA LEU A 61 1.07 8.11 4.07
C LEU A 61 1.84 6.78 4.17
N TRP A 62 2.10 6.14 3.03
CA TRP A 62 2.86 4.90 2.98
C TRP A 62 4.30 5.07 3.47
N VAL A 63 5.03 6.08 2.99
CA VAL A 63 6.41 6.38 3.42
C VAL A 63 6.48 6.66 4.92
N LEU A 64 5.46 7.29 5.47
CA LEU A 64 5.45 7.71 6.88
C LEU A 64 5.15 6.56 7.85
N PHE A 65 4.31 5.60 7.46
CA PHE A 65 3.78 4.58 8.38
C PHE A 65 4.01 3.13 7.97
N ALA A 66 4.12 2.82 6.68
CA ALA A 66 4.17 1.45 6.16
C ALA A 66 5.53 1.08 5.54
N ALA A 67 6.37 2.07 5.19
CA ALA A 67 7.67 1.79 4.59
C ALA A 67 8.61 1.02 5.54
N PRO A 68 9.50 0.15 5.01
CA PRO A 68 10.46 -0.62 5.82
C PRO A 68 11.39 0.25 6.69
N ARG A 69 11.60 1.52 6.32
CA ARG A 69 12.34 2.54 7.09
C ARG A 69 11.44 3.67 7.60
N ALA A 70 10.15 3.41 7.85
CA ALA A 70 9.22 4.41 8.37
C ALA A 70 9.83 5.12 9.58
N ARG A 71 9.82 6.46 9.54
CA ARG A 71 10.40 7.35 10.58
C ARG A 71 9.75 7.11 11.95
N TRP A 72 8.50 6.68 11.94
CA TRP A 72 7.74 6.29 13.11
C TRP A 72 7.53 4.78 13.01
N ARG A 73 7.86 4.03 14.06
CA ARG A 73 7.54 2.60 14.17
C ARG A 73 6.16 2.49 14.81
N PRO A 74 5.05 2.50 14.05
CA PRO A 74 3.73 2.50 14.63
C PRO A 74 3.38 1.07 15.05
N GLY A 75 2.45 0.91 15.98
CA GLY A 75 1.89 -0.42 16.26
C GLY A 75 1.25 -1.02 15.00
N LEU A 76 1.22 -2.36 14.92
CA LEU A 76 0.67 -3.13 13.80
C LEU A 76 -0.71 -2.62 13.33
N ALA A 77 -1.55 -2.18 14.27
CA ALA A 77 -2.87 -1.64 13.98
C ALA A 77 -2.84 -0.43 13.02
N LEU A 78 -1.91 0.52 13.20
CA LEU A 78 -1.86 1.70 12.35
C LEU A 78 -1.36 1.35 10.93
N VAL A 79 -0.41 0.42 10.83
CA VAL A 79 0.07 -0.10 9.55
C VAL A 79 -1.08 -0.76 8.76
N LEU A 80 -1.90 -1.56 9.44
CA LEU A 80 -3.06 -2.22 8.83
C LEU A 80 -4.14 -1.22 8.41
N VAL A 81 -4.39 -0.17 9.21
CA VAL A 81 -5.32 0.91 8.83
C VAL A 81 -4.84 1.64 7.57
N VAL A 82 -3.56 2.01 7.51
CA VAL A 82 -3.00 2.68 6.32
C VAL A 82 -3.09 1.77 5.09
N LYS A 83 -2.74 0.49 5.22
CA LYS A 83 -2.90 -0.48 4.13
C LYS A 83 -4.37 -0.62 3.70
N ALA A 84 -5.30 -0.71 4.64
CA ALA A 84 -6.72 -0.82 4.34
C ALA A 84 -7.26 0.43 3.63
N VAL A 85 -6.81 1.62 4.01
CA VAL A 85 -7.18 2.87 3.33
C VAL A 85 -6.60 2.94 1.92
N VAL A 86 -5.33 2.57 1.73
CA VAL A 86 -4.67 2.60 0.42
C VAL A 86 -5.30 1.56 -0.52
N LEU A 87 -5.43 0.31 -0.07
CA LEU A 87 -6.02 -0.78 -0.85
C LEU A 87 -7.52 -0.58 -1.07
N GLY A 88 -8.26 -0.19 -0.03
CA GLY A 88 -9.69 0.10 -0.13
C GLY A 88 -9.96 1.30 -1.03
N GLY A 89 -9.16 2.36 -0.93
CA GLY A 89 -9.22 3.51 -1.83
C GLY A 89 -8.89 3.14 -3.28
N GLY A 90 -7.87 2.32 -3.50
CA GLY A 90 -7.53 1.79 -4.83
C GLY A 90 -8.64 0.90 -5.42
N ALA A 91 -9.28 0.07 -4.61
CA ALA A 91 -10.40 -0.77 -5.05
C ALA A 91 -11.64 0.06 -5.43
N LEU A 92 -11.96 1.09 -4.66
CA LEU A 92 -13.06 2.02 -4.98
C LEU A 92 -12.76 2.89 -6.20
N ALA A 93 -11.49 3.18 -6.46
CA ALA A 93 -11.05 3.98 -7.61
C ALA A 93 -11.26 3.27 -8.96
N VAL A 94 -11.32 1.94 -8.98
CA VAL A 94 -11.50 1.16 -10.24
C VAL A 94 -12.92 0.64 -10.45
N HIS A 95 -13.85 1.02 -9.58
CA HIS A 95 -15.26 0.63 -9.62
C HIS A 95 -16.17 1.79 -10.00
#